data_AF-A0A349N9R5-F1
#
_entry.id   AF-A0A349N9R5-F1
#
_cell.length_a   1.000
_cell.length_b   1.000
_cell.length_c   1.000
_cell.angle_alpha   90.00
_cell.angle_beta   90.00
_cell.angle_gamma   90.00
#
_symmetry.space_group_name_H-M   'P 1'
#
loop_
_entity.id
_entity.type
_entity.pdbx_description
1 polymer ?
#
loop_
_entity_poly.entity_id
_entity_poly.type
_entity_poly.pdbx_seq_one_letter_code
_entity_poly.pdbx_strand_id
1 'polypeptide(L)'
;AMLEEIEMPWSWPAETNYLEAKAFCNWKTSTTGEPTRLPTEEEWYRILDYTETPDAPEWEKAPGNLNLEDAASSVPVDRYSFGKGFYDVLGNVWQHTETPIRGFPGFEVHPLYDDFSTPTFDTKHNLIKGGSWISTGNEIIRDSRYAFRRHFYQHAGFRYILSDTPVEIPDDSYETDPEVIHFCELHYGSEYFNVENYPEKLAQVALNHVQGRKKKRALNIGCKTGRTAFELGVEFESVTATDFSARMIRIGVDLKEKGYTQYTLPEEGEIVSFHQKNLQELGLDRSRENVEFMQADISNMKNLFTGYDLILVDTSLEKAYNPKKFLDSVHNRLNAGGILIIASNYDWKNERTDRDQWLGGFKVNGENTTTLDSLQSILSPHFKQIDKPLDIQQVLRKHRRSYDH
;
A
#
# COMPACT_ATOMS: atom_id res chain seq x y z
N ALA A 1 -23.43 3.19 -52.24
CA ALA A 1 -24.44 2.22 -51.74
C ALA A 1 -23.76 1.14 -50.89
N MET A 2 -24.45 0.40 -50.02
CA MET A 2 -23.85 -0.54 -49.04
C MET A 2 -22.96 -1.65 -49.66
N LEU A 3 -23.13 -1.95 -50.95
CA LEU A 3 -22.40 -3.00 -51.69
C LEU A 3 -21.45 -2.44 -52.76
N GLU A 4 -21.15 -1.15 -52.69
CA GLU A 4 -20.26 -0.49 -53.64
C GLU A 4 -18.81 -0.67 -53.20
N GLU A 5 -17.96 -1.09 -54.13
CA GLU A 5 -16.52 -1.04 -53.92
C GLU A 5 -16.09 0.42 -53.85
N ILE A 6 -15.49 0.81 -52.74
CA ILE A 6 -14.91 2.14 -52.52
C ILE A 6 -13.41 2.02 -52.35
N GLU A 7 -12.68 3.10 -52.64
CA GLU A 7 -11.27 3.17 -52.25
C GLU A 7 -11.14 3.05 -50.72
N MET A 8 -10.12 2.31 -50.28
CA MET A 8 -9.86 2.13 -48.85
C MET A 8 -9.64 3.49 -48.20
N PRO A 9 -10.45 3.88 -47.20
CA PRO A 9 -10.35 5.21 -46.63
C PRO A 9 -9.26 5.23 -45.53
N TRP A 10 -8.01 5.36 -45.97
CA TRP A 10 -6.81 5.23 -45.12
C TRP A 10 -6.72 6.18 -43.93
N SER A 11 -7.44 7.30 -43.96
CA SER A 11 -7.50 8.27 -42.87
C SER A 11 -8.56 7.94 -41.81
N TRP A 12 -9.32 6.85 -41.95
CA TRP A 12 -10.29 6.46 -40.93
C TRP A 12 -9.61 5.77 -39.74
N PRO A 13 -10.14 5.94 -38.51
CA PRO A 13 -9.56 5.31 -37.34
C PRO A 13 -9.68 3.79 -37.43
N ALA A 14 -8.66 3.09 -36.95
CA ALA A 14 -8.73 1.65 -36.71
C ALA A 14 -9.35 1.42 -35.33
N GLU A 15 -10.51 0.76 -35.30
CA GLU A 15 -11.09 0.26 -34.05
C GLU A 15 -10.40 -1.06 -33.67
N THR A 16 -9.80 -1.10 -32.50
CA THR A 16 -9.00 -2.22 -32.00
C THR A 16 -9.31 -2.49 -30.54
N ASN A 17 -9.05 -3.70 -30.07
CA ASN A 17 -8.85 -3.91 -28.64
C ASN A 17 -7.45 -3.41 -28.21
N TYR A 18 -7.19 -3.34 -26.91
CA TYR A 18 -5.90 -2.87 -26.38
C TYR A 18 -4.75 -3.79 -26.79
N LEU A 19 -4.96 -5.11 -26.81
CA LEU A 19 -3.91 -6.08 -27.11
C LEU A 19 -3.42 -5.92 -28.56
N GLU A 20 -4.32 -5.65 -29.51
CA GLU A 20 -4.00 -5.36 -30.90
C GLU A 20 -3.22 -4.05 -31.04
N ALA A 21 -3.68 -2.97 -30.38
CA ALA A 21 -2.99 -1.68 -30.36
C ALA A 21 -1.57 -1.81 -29.79
N LYS A 22 -1.41 -2.56 -28.69
CA LYS A 22 -0.10 -2.83 -28.07
C LYS A 22 0.77 -3.72 -28.97
N ALA A 23 0.18 -4.72 -29.64
CA ALA A 23 0.90 -5.58 -30.59
C ALA A 23 1.43 -4.76 -31.78
N PHE A 24 0.65 -3.81 -32.29
CA PHE A 24 1.10 -2.88 -33.32
C PHE A 24 2.30 -2.05 -32.85
N CYS A 25 2.24 -1.47 -31.64
CA CYS A 25 3.35 -0.69 -31.08
C CYS A 25 4.62 -1.53 -30.91
N ASN A 26 4.48 -2.78 -30.45
CA ASN A 26 5.60 -3.71 -30.31
C ASN A 26 6.20 -4.08 -31.68
N TRP A 27 5.35 -4.36 -32.68
CA TRP A 27 5.79 -4.63 -34.04
C TRP A 27 6.52 -3.43 -34.65
N LYS A 28 5.98 -2.22 -34.48
CA LYS A 28 6.58 -0.99 -34.97
C LYS A 28 7.95 -0.76 -34.33
N THR A 29 8.05 -0.91 -33.01
CA THR A 29 9.32 -0.87 -32.29
C THR A 29 10.33 -1.88 -32.84
N SER A 30 9.93 -3.13 -33.07
CA SER A 30 10.84 -4.15 -33.61
C SER A 30 11.30 -3.87 -35.05
N THR A 31 10.49 -3.15 -35.82
CA THR A 31 10.75 -2.89 -37.25
C THR A 31 11.57 -1.61 -37.44
N THR A 32 11.30 -0.56 -36.65
CA THR A 32 11.95 0.75 -36.79
C THR A 32 13.10 0.96 -35.82
N GLY A 33 13.13 0.22 -34.70
CA GLY A 33 14.05 0.45 -33.59
C GLY A 33 13.67 1.64 -32.70
N GLU A 34 12.60 2.36 -33.03
CA GLU A 34 12.12 3.49 -32.23
C GLU A 34 11.19 2.99 -31.10
N PRO A 35 11.29 3.54 -29.88
CA PRO A 35 10.53 3.06 -28.72
C PRO A 35 9.06 3.49 -28.82
N THR A 36 8.27 2.73 -29.58
CA THR A 36 6.86 3.01 -29.85
C THR A 36 5.98 2.36 -28.79
N ARG A 37 5.11 3.14 -28.15
CA ARG A 37 4.13 2.63 -27.17
C ARG A 37 2.83 3.44 -27.16
N LEU A 38 1.82 2.95 -26.45
CA LEU A 38 0.61 3.73 -26.21
C LEU A 38 0.90 4.81 -25.13
N PRO A 39 0.19 5.95 -25.14
CA PRO A 39 0.28 6.94 -24.07
C PRO A 39 -0.13 6.38 -22.71
N THR A 40 0.38 6.97 -21.64
CA THR A 40 -0.23 6.85 -20.31
C THR A 40 -1.41 7.82 -20.16
N GLU A 41 -2.23 7.66 -19.12
CA GLU A 41 -3.27 8.62 -18.73
C GLU A 41 -2.68 10.02 -18.55
N GLU A 42 -1.53 10.12 -17.88
CA GLU A 42 -0.82 11.38 -17.62
C GLU A 42 -0.38 12.05 -18.93
N GLU A 43 0.18 11.29 -19.86
CA GLU A 43 0.59 11.80 -21.17
C GLU A 43 -0.61 12.24 -22.02
N TRP A 44 -1.74 11.54 -21.90
CA TRP A 44 -2.98 11.98 -22.54
C TRP A 44 -3.46 13.34 -21.99
N TYR A 45 -3.42 13.55 -20.66
CA TYR A 45 -3.70 14.87 -20.07
C TYR A 45 -2.72 15.94 -20.56
N ARG A 46 -1.42 15.59 -20.72
CA ARG A 46 -0.42 16.52 -21.25
C ARG A 46 -0.72 16.92 -22.69
N ILE A 47 -1.26 16.02 -23.52
CA ILE A 47 -1.70 16.36 -24.87
C ILE A 47 -2.84 17.38 -24.81
N LEU A 48 -3.87 17.14 -23.99
CA LEU A 48 -4.99 18.08 -23.84
C LEU A 48 -4.53 19.47 -23.39
N ASP A 49 -3.66 19.52 -22.39
CA ASP A 49 -3.09 20.79 -21.90
C ASP A 49 -2.30 21.49 -22.99
N TYR A 50 -1.51 20.73 -23.73
CA TYR A 50 -0.67 21.29 -24.78
C TYR A 50 -1.53 21.83 -25.92
N THR A 51 -2.62 21.17 -26.29
CA THR A 51 -3.53 21.65 -27.34
C THR A 51 -4.54 22.69 -26.86
N GLU A 52 -4.52 23.04 -25.57
CA GLU A 52 -5.47 23.99 -24.97
C GLU A 52 -6.93 23.57 -25.26
N THR A 53 -7.18 22.26 -25.23
CA THR A 53 -8.49 21.70 -25.58
C THR A 53 -9.50 22.04 -24.47
N PRO A 54 -10.67 22.63 -24.82
CA PRO A 54 -11.71 22.90 -23.83
C PRO A 54 -12.28 21.59 -23.28
N ASP A 55 -12.89 21.65 -22.10
CA ASP A 55 -13.55 20.49 -21.47
C ASP A 55 -15.09 20.61 -21.52
N ALA A 56 -15.80 19.50 -21.37
CA ALA A 56 -17.25 19.50 -21.25
C ALA A 56 -17.64 19.89 -19.81
N PRO A 57 -18.70 20.71 -19.60
CA PRO A 57 -19.63 21.27 -20.58
C PRO A 57 -19.26 22.70 -21.04
N GLU A 58 -17.99 23.11 -20.95
CA GLU A 58 -17.58 24.51 -21.14
C GLU A 58 -17.59 24.96 -22.60
N TRP A 59 -17.51 24.03 -23.56
CA TRP A 59 -17.59 24.35 -24.99
C TRP A 59 -19.03 24.59 -25.46
N GLU A 60 -19.23 25.54 -26.39
CA GLU A 60 -20.53 25.72 -27.08
C GLU A 60 -20.77 24.67 -28.18
N LYS A 61 -19.69 24.16 -28.77
CA LYS A 61 -19.69 23.09 -29.78
C LYS A 61 -18.53 22.13 -29.51
N ALA A 62 -18.78 20.84 -29.62
CA ALA A 62 -17.78 19.81 -29.41
C ALA A 62 -16.53 20.05 -30.30
N PRO A 63 -15.31 19.98 -29.74
CA PRO A 63 -14.07 20.22 -30.48
C PRO A 63 -13.68 19.07 -31.42
N GLY A 64 -14.35 17.92 -31.31
CA GLY A 64 -14.17 16.73 -32.14
C GLY A 64 -15.50 16.06 -32.47
N ASN A 65 -15.45 14.89 -33.13
CA ASN A 65 -16.64 14.08 -33.39
C ASN A 65 -17.10 13.40 -32.09
N LEU A 66 -17.88 14.10 -31.28
CA LEU A 66 -18.22 13.74 -29.90
C LEU A 66 -19.60 14.29 -29.55
N ASN A 67 -20.20 13.81 -28.47
CA ASN A 67 -21.47 14.32 -27.93
C ASN A 67 -22.64 14.26 -28.92
N LEU A 68 -22.55 13.42 -29.95
CA LEU A 68 -23.52 13.32 -31.05
C LEU A 68 -23.78 14.67 -31.78
N GLU A 69 -22.79 15.57 -31.81
CA GLU A 69 -22.94 16.91 -32.40
C GLU A 69 -22.54 17.00 -33.90
N ASP A 70 -21.95 15.96 -34.47
CA ASP A 70 -21.58 15.89 -35.89
C ASP A 70 -22.04 14.58 -36.55
N ALA A 71 -21.16 13.58 -36.65
CA ALA A 71 -21.44 12.35 -37.38
C ALA A 71 -21.97 11.25 -36.43
N ALA A 72 -22.88 10.42 -36.94
CA ALA A 72 -23.35 9.21 -36.25
C ALA A 72 -22.44 7.98 -36.54
N SER A 73 -21.16 8.23 -36.79
CA SER A 73 -20.12 7.24 -37.02
C SER A 73 -18.75 7.90 -36.85
N SER A 74 -17.70 7.09 -36.82
CA SER A 74 -16.34 7.59 -36.97
C SER A 74 -16.15 8.35 -38.30
N VAL A 75 -15.16 9.25 -38.32
CA VAL A 75 -14.79 10.13 -39.44
C VAL A 75 -13.27 10.09 -39.63
N PRO A 76 -12.72 10.63 -40.74
CA PRO A 76 -11.28 10.74 -40.92
C PRO A 76 -10.57 11.42 -39.73
N VAL A 77 -9.47 10.84 -39.26
CA VAL A 77 -8.70 11.31 -38.10
C VAL A 77 -8.02 12.67 -38.33
N ASP A 78 -7.98 13.15 -39.57
CA ASP A 78 -7.47 14.46 -39.96
C ASP A 78 -8.58 15.53 -40.12
N ARG A 79 -9.84 15.18 -39.83
CA ARG A 79 -10.99 16.10 -39.95
C ARG A 79 -11.01 17.19 -38.87
N TYR A 80 -10.68 16.83 -37.62
CA TYR A 80 -10.77 17.72 -36.47
C TYR A 80 -9.37 18.10 -35.98
N SER A 81 -8.95 19.35 -36.26
CA SER A 81 -7.67 19.87 -35.77
C SER A 81 -7.82 20.43 -34.36
N PHE A 82 -6.90 20.05 -33.48
CA PHE A 82 -6.72 20.57 -32.13
C PHE A 82 -5.53 21.53 -32.04
N GLY A 83 -5.07 22.04 -33.19
CA GLY A 83 -3.91 22.93 -33.29
C GLY A 83 -2.59 22.20 -33.03
N LYS A 84 -1.47 22.94 -33.22
CA LYS A 84 -0.10 22.48 -32.93
C LYS A 84 0.27 21.14 -33.61
N GLY A 85 -0.35 20.83 -34.75
CA GLY A 85 -0.15 19.59 -35.50
C GLY A 85 -0.93 18.38 -34.98
N PHE A 86 -1.76 18.55 -33.96
CA PHE A 86 -2.63 17.49 -33.43
C PHE A 86 -4.00 17.51 -34.09
N TYR A 87 -4.48 16.31 -34.36
CA TYR A 87 -5.83 16.02 -34.81
C TYR A 87 -6.38 14.85 -33.99
N ASP A 88 -7.70 14.77 -33.87
CA ASP A 88 -8.40 13.67 -33.19
C ASP A 88 -7.85 13.42 -31.77
N VAL A 89 -7.78 14.49 -30.97
CA VAL A 89 -7.36 14.41 -29.57
C VAL A 89 -8.52 13.98 -28.67
N LEU A 90 -9.74 14.40 -29.00
CA LEU A 90 -11.00 14.01 -28.36
C LEU A 90 -12.02 13.57 -29.40
N GLY A 91 -12.87 12.62 -29.02
CA GLY A 91 -13.92 12.07 -29.85
C GLY A 91 -13.43 11.11 -30.92
N ASN A 92 -14.33 10.84 -31.87
CA ASN A 92 -14.21 9.84 -32.93
C ASN A 92 -14.19 8.42 -32.36
N VAL A 93 -13.09 8.03 -31.71
CA VAL A 93 -12.94 6.77 -30.98
C VAL A 93 -12.29 7.01 -29.63
N TRP A 94 -12.65 6.20 -28.64
CA TRP A 94 -11.90 6.11 -27.39
C TRP A 94 -10.44 5.78 -27.67
N GLN A 95 -9.52 6.33 -26.89
CA GLN A 95 -8.09 6.07 -27.03
C GLN A 95 -7.59 5.13 -25.92
N HIS A 96 -6.99 4.00 -26.31
CA HIS A 96 -6.31 3.09 -25.39
C HIS A 96 -5.09 3.77 -24.74
N THR A 97 -4.93 3.57 -23.43
CA THR A 97 -3.73 3.97 -22.66
C THR A 97 -3.05 2.76 -22.01
N GLU A 98 -1.76 2.87 -21.68
CA GLU A 98 -1.05 1.82 -20.92
C GLU A 98 -1.33 1.85 -19.41
N THR A 99 -1.97 2.92 -18.91
CA THR A 99 -2.25 3.09 -17.49
C THR A 99 -3.38 2.16 -17.04
N PRO A 100 -3.13 1.24 -16.09
CA PRO A 100 -4.20 0.48 -15.45
C PRO A 100 -5.04 1.40 -14.57
N ILE A 101 -6.34 1.13 -14.47
CA ILE A 101 -7.18 1.89 -13.54
C ILE A 101 -6.79 1.58 -12.09
N ARG A 102 -6.79 2.63 -11.27
CA ARG A 102 -6.52 2.58 -9.83
C ARG A 102 -7.19 3.74 -9.12
N GLY A 103 -7.44 3.60 -7.83
CA GLY A 103 -7.82 4.73 -6.97
C GLY A 103 -6.68 5.74 -6.87
N PHE A 104 -7.02 7.03 -6.78
CA PHE A 104 -6.04 8.02 -6.33
C PHE A 104 -5.82 7.88 -4.81
N PRO A 105 -4.69 8.36 -4.27
CA PRO A 105 -4.49 8.43 -2.82
C PRO A 105 -5.68 9.12 -2.14
N GLY A 106 -6.22 8.49 -1.08
CA GLY A 106 -7.43 8.95 -0.39
C GLY A 106 -8.75 8.53 -1.06
N PHE A 107 -8.72 7.61 -2.03
CA PHE A 107 -9.94 7.06 -2.61
C PHE A 107 -10.76 6.30 -1.56
N GLU A 108 -12.03 6.68 -1.43
CA GLU A 108 -13.00 5.98 -0.59
C GLU A 108 -14.07 5.30 -1.44
N VAL A 109 -14.41 4.07 -1.08
CA VAL A 109 -15.49 3.33 -1.73
C VAL A 109 -16.83 3.94 -1.32
N HIS A 110 -17.63 4.36 -2.31
CA HIS A 110 -18.96 4.86 -2.03
C HIS A 110 -19.87 3.70 -1.57
N PRO A 111 -20.59 3.79 -0.44
CA PRO A 111 -21.36 2.67 0.12
C PRO A 111 -22.45 2.08 -0.79
N LEU A 112 -22.92 2.86 -1.77
CA LEU A 112 -23.93 2.43 -2.75
C LEU A 112 -23.35 1.89 -4.07
N TYR A 113 -22.03 2.00 -4.27
CA TYR A 113 -21.32 1.62 -5.50
C TYR A 113 -20.02 0.90 -5.14
N ASP A 114 -20.13 -0.08 -4.25
CA ASP A 114 -19.00 -0.83 -3.70
C ASP A 114 -18.36 -1.79 -4.72
N ASP A 115 -19.07 -2.11 -5.80
CA ASP A 115 -18.66 -3.00 -6.88
C ASP A 115 -18.39 -2.29 -8.22
N PHE A 116 -18.44 -0.95 -8.28
CA PHE A 116 -18.26 -0.24 -9.54
C PHE A 116 -16.78 -0.14 -9.94
N SER A 117 -15.96 0.53 -9.12
CA SER A 117 -14.53 0.79 -9.45
C SER A 117 -13.60 -0.28 -8.89
N THR A 118 -13.82 -0.72 -7.64
CA THR A 118 -12.88 -1.58 -6.91
C THR A 118 -12.61 -2.93 -7.60
N PRO A 119 -13.57 -3.61 -8.27
CA PRO A 119 -13.26 -4.87 -8.94
C PRO A 119 -12.36 -4.69 -10.17
N THR A 120 -12.17 -3.44 -10.62
CA THR A 120 -11.33 -3.10 -11.76
C THR A 120 -9.91 -2.69 -11.38
N PHE A 121 -9.63 -2.49 -10.08
CA PHE A 121 -8.29 -2.21 -9.55
C PHE A 121 -7.46 -3.51 -9.46
N ASP A 122 -7.41 -4.24 -10.57
CA ASP A 122 -6.85 -5.59 -10.67
C ASP A 122 -5.64 -5.65 -11.60
N THR A 123 -5.17 -4.50 -12.09
CA THR A 123 -4.11 -4.33 -13.11
C THR A 123 -4.40 -5.00 -14.47
N LYS A 124 -5.63 -5.52 -14.66
CA LYS A 124 -6.08 -6.17 -15.90
C LYS A 124 -7.06 -5.31 -16.69
N HIS A 125 -7.48 -4.17 -16.15
CA HIS A 125 -8.20 -3.12 -16.86
C HIS A 125 -7.31 -1.91 -17.10
N ASN A 126 -7.32 -1.41 -18.32
CA ASN A 126 -6.63 -0.19 -18.70
C ASN A 126 -7.63 0.95 -18.84
N LEU A 127 -7.17 2.17 -18.63
CA LEU A 127 -7.97 3.36 -18.89
C LEU A 127 -8.10 3.58 -20.40
N ILE A 128 -9.31 3.89 -20.82
CA ILE A 128 -9.60 4.50 -22.12
C ILE A 128 -9.98 5.96 -21.90
N LYS A 129 -9.55 6.85 -22.81
CA LYS A 129 -9.71 8.30 -22.66
C LYS A 129 -10.29 8.95 -23.92
N GLY A 130 -10.97 10.09 -23.74
CA GLY A 130 -11.36 11.01 -24.80
C GLY A 130 -12.71 10.81 -25.48
N GLY A 131 -13.46 9.76 -25.14
CA GLY A 131 -14.79 9.51 -25.71
C GLY A 131 -14.76 9.04 -27.16
N SER A 132 -15.85 8.43 -27.62
CA SER A 132 -16.10 8.17 -29.04
C SER A 132 -17.23 9.04 -29.57
N TRP A 133 -17.53 8.96 -30.87
CA TRP A 133 -18.60 9.74 -31.50
C TRP A 133 -19.98 9.63 -30.83
N ILE A 134 -20.24 8.52 -30.11
CA ILE A 134 -21.48 8.29 -29.37
C ILE A 134 -21.40 8.64 -27.88
N SER A 135 -20.21 8.93 -27.34
CA SER A 135 -20.04 9.28 -25.93
C SER A 135 -20.64 10.65 -25.64
N THR A 136 -21.31 10.77 -24.49
CA THR A 136 -22.01 11.99 -24.04
C THR A 136 -21.86 12.18 -22.53
N GLY A 137 -22.22 13.36 -22.01
CA GLY A 137 -22.35 13.58 -20.57
C GLY A 137 -21.03 13.48 -19.80
N ASN A 138 -20.95 12.62 -18.79
CA ASN A 138 -19.72 12.46 -18.02
C ASN A 138 -18.62 11.76 -18.83
N GLU A 139 -18.95 10.90 -19.80
CA GLU A 139 -17.94 10.16 -20.58
C GLU A 139 -16.93 11.04 -21.32
N ILE A 140 -17.31 12.30 -21.57
CA ILE A 140 -16.59 13.23 -22.44
C ILE A 140 -15.85 14.32 -21.67
N ILE A 141 -15.92 14.29 -20.33
CA ILE A 141 -15.17 15.23 -19.49
C ILE A 141 -13.72 14.75 -19.34
N ARG A 142 -12.81 15.69 -19.10
CA ARG A 142 -11.38 15.45 -18.90
C ARG A 142 -11.11 14.41 -17.82
N ASP A 143 -11.77 14.56 -16.68
CA ASP A 143 -11.53 13.75 -15.48
C ASP A 143 -12.14 12.34 -15.54
N SER A 144 -12.81 11.99 -16.64
CA SER A 144 -13.44 10.68 -16.77
C SER A 144 -12.43 9.55 -16.89
N ARG A 145 -12.53 8.56 -15.99
CA ARG A 145 -11.62 7.42 -15.89
C ARG A 145 -12.41 6.12 -16.01
N TYR A 146 -12.44 5.56 -17.22
CA TYR A 146 -13.17 4.31 -17.49
C TYR A 146 -12.23 3.12 -17.59
N ALA A 147 -12.46 2.15 -16.71
CA ALA A 147 -11.80 0.86 -16.74
C ALA A 147 -12.29 0.03 -17.92
N PHE A 148 -11.37 -0.44 -18.77
CA PHE A 148 -11.75 -1.28 -19.89
C PHE A 148 -10.89 -2.55 -19.98
N ARG A 149 -11.54 -3.68 -20.26
CA ARG A 149 -10.87 -4.98 -20.42
C ARG A 149 -10.08 -4.97 -21.74
N ARG A 150 -8.82 -5.39 -21.66
CA ARG A 150 -7.86 -5.30 -22.78
C ARG A 150 -8.28 -6.02 -24.07
N HIS A 151 -9.16 -7.00 -23.97
CA HIS A 151 -9.57 -7.87 -25.07
C HIS A 151 -10.98 -7.56 -25.61
N PHE A 152 -11.64 -6.50 -25.13
CA PHE A 152 -12.94 -6.07 -25.64
C PHE A 152 -12.78 -4.98 -26.70
N TYR A 153 -13.78 -4.88 -27.58
CA TYR A 153 -13.94 -3.77 -28.53
C TYR A 153 -15.02 -2.81 -27.99
N GLN A 154 -14.82 -1.51 -28.18
CA GLN A 154 -15.76 -0.47 -27.71
C GLN A 154 -15.48 0.88 -28.39
N HIS A 155 -15.80 1.02 -29.69
CA HIS A 155 -15.52 2.25 -30.47
C HIS A 155 -14.19 2.89 -30.08
N ALA A 156 -13.14 2.05 -29.97
CA ALA A 156 -11.88 2.38 -29.35
C ALA A 156 -10.78 2.10 -30.34
N GLY A 157 -9.91 3.07 -30.55
CA GLY A 157 -8.68 2.94 -31.31
C GLY A 157 -7.50 3.37 -30.44
N PHE A 158 -6.46 3.85 -31.09
CA PHE A 158 -5.26 4.24 -30.37
C PHE A 158 -4.47 5.32 -31.08
N ARG A 159 -3.75 6.09 -30.25
CA ARG A 159 -2.59 6.87 -30.64
C ARG A 159 -1.36 6.15 -30.09
N TYR A 160 -0.24 6.25 -30.80
CA TYR A 160 1.06 5.83 -30.25
C TYR A 160 1.98 7.05 -30.14
N ILE A 161 2.96 6.94 -29.26
CA ILE A 161 4.02 7.92 -29.05
C ILE A 161 5.39 7.24 -29.14
N LEU A 162 6.42 8.04 -29.32
CA LEU A 162 7.82 7.62 -29.22
C LEU A 162 8.37 8.06 -27.85
N SER A 163 8.66 7.10 -26.98
CA SER A 163 9.17 7.36 -25.64
C SER A 163 9.83 6.10 -25.07
N ASP A 164 11.09 6.23 -24.66
CA ASP A 164 11.83 5.18 -23.93
C ASP A 164 11.58 5.22 -22.41
N THR A 165 10.86 6.25 -21.92
CA THR A 165 10.42 6.32 -20.53
C THR A 165 9.54 5.09 -20.21
N PRO A 166 9.94 4.26 -19.23
CA PRO A 166 9.14 3.11 -18.82
C PRO A 166 7.77 3.55 -18.31
N VAL A 167 6.73 2.76 -18.61
CA VAL A 167 5.43 2.94 -17.97
C VAL A 167 5.52 2.38 -16.57
N GLU A 168 5.50 3.27 -15.59
CA GLU A 168 5.41 2.88 -14.19
C GLU A 168 3.97 2.44 -13.88
N ILE A 169 3.81 1.15 -13.59
CA ILE A 169 2.55 0.62 -13.06
C ILE A 169 2.79 0.41 -11.57
N PRO A 170 2.27 1.28 -10.69
CA PRO A 170 2.37 1.06 -9.26
C PRO A 170 1.75 -0.30 -8.92
N ASP A 171 2.46 -1.11 -8.14
CA ASP A 171 1.85 -2.27 -7.47
C ASP A 171 0.98 -1.72 -6.32
N ASP A 172 -0.21 -1.29 -6.71
CA ASP A 172 -1.31 -0.88 -5.83
C ASP A 172 -2.29 -2.05 -5.65
N SER A 173 -1.80 -3.28 -5.52
CA SER A 173 -2.62 -4.38 -5.03
C SER A 173 -2.97 -4.15 -3.55
N TYR A 174 -4.17 -4.57 -3.16
CA TYR A 174 -4.54 -4.64 -1.75
C TYR A 174 -3.84 -5.85 -1.10
N GLU A 175 -3.34 -5.68 0.12
CA GLU A 175 -2.92 -6.83 0.93
C GLU A 175 -4.13 -7.69 1.29
N THR A 176 -4.00 -9.00 1.05
CA THR A 176 -5.06 -9.99 1.26
C THR A 176 -4.59 -11.20 2.08
N ASP A 177 -3.32 -11.30 2.46
CA ASP A 177 -2.80 -12.41 3.28
C ASP A 177 -3.51 -12.38 4.66
N PRO A 178 -4.31 -13.41 5.02
CA PRO A 178 -5.04 -13.44 6.27
C PRO A 178 -4.14 -13.33 7.51
N GLU A 179 -2.87 -13.73 7.41
CA GLU A 179 -1.93 -13.56 8.52
C GLU A 179 -1.51 -12.10 8.70
N VAL A 180 -1.52 -11.29 7.64
CA VAL A 180 -1.01 -9.90 7.64
C VAL A 180 -2.12 -8.88 7.87
N ILE A 181 -3.27 -9.03 7.22
CA ILE A 181 -4.36 -8.03 7.23
C ILE A 181 -4.87 -7.70 8.64
N HIS A 182 -4.92 -8.68 9.55
CA HIS A 182 -5.33 -8.44 10.93
C HIS A 182 -4.35 -7.55 11.69
N PHE A 183 -3.06 -7.59 11.35
CA PHE A 183 -2.05 -6.69 11.92
C PHE A 183 -2.02 -5.34 11.22
N CYS A 184 -2.42 -5.24 9.95
CA CYS A 184 -2.71 -3.95 9.34
C CYS A 184 -3.83 -3.24 10.11
N GLU A 185 -4.91 -3.97 10.39
CA GLU A 185 -6.06 -3.44 11.15
C GLU A 185 -5.70 -3.10 12.60
N LEU A 186 -4.95 -3.95 13.31
CA LEU A 186 -4.45 -3.64 14.65
C LEU A 186 -3.60 -2.36 14.69
N HIS A 187 -2.81 -2.10 13.65
CA HIS A 187 -1.83 -1.02 13.62
C HIS A 187 -2.37 0.31 13.08
N TYR A 188 -3.30 0.25 12.15
CA TYR A 188 -3.74 1.42 11.38
C TYR A 188 -5.27 1.54 11.29
N GLY A 189 -6.00 0.51 11.75
CA GLY A 189 -7.45 0.45 11.75
C GLY A 189 -8.10 1.31 12.83
N SER A 190 -9.39 1.09 13.02
CA SER A 190 -10.20 1.82 13.99
C SER A 190 -9.98 1.32 15.42
N GLU A 191 -10.31 2.17 16.39
CA GLU A 191 -10.44 1.73 17.78
C GLU A 191 -11.74 0.94 17.98
N TYR A 192 -11.66 -0.10 18.79
CA TYR A 192 -12.78 -0.99 19.10
C TYR A 192 -12.99 -1.05 20.61
N PHE A 193 -14.25 -1.09 21.04
CA PHE A 193 -14.60 -1.19 22.47
C PHE A 193 -14.01 -0.08 23.37
N ASN A 194 -13.71 1.10 22.80
CA ASN A 194 -12.99 2.20 23.47
C ASN A 194 -11.58 1.81 23.96
N VAL A 195 -10.94 0.85 23.29
CA VAL A 195 -9.55 0.49 23.52
C VAL A 195 -8.68 1.32 22.57
N GLU A 196 -7.75 2.08 23.15
CA GLU A 196 -6.75 2.87 22.41
C GLU A 196 -5.96 1.98 21.44
N ASN A 197 -5.48 2.53 20.32
CA ASN A 197 -4.64 1.80 19.39
C ASN A 197 -3.38 1.22 20.09
N TYR A 198 -3.23 -0.11 20.09
CA TYR A 198 -2.19 -0.79 20.86
C TYR A 198 -0.75 -0.35 20.50
N PRO A 199 -0.33 -0.35 19.22
CA PRO A 199 1.00 0.11 18.84
C PRO A 199 1.29 1.56 19.22
N GLU A 200 0.33 2.47 19.05
CA GLU A 200 0.43 3.87 19.46
C GLU A 200 0.60 3.98 20.98
N LYS A 201 -0.23 3.27 21.75
CA LYS A 201 -0.15 3.24 23.21
C LYS A 201 1.18 2.70 23.69
N LEU A 202 1.67 1.62 23.07
CA LEU A 202 2.95 1.01 23.41
C LEU A 202 4.12 1.97 23.16
N ALA A 203 4.12 2.66 22.01
CA ALA A 203 5.12 3.68 21.70
C ALA A 203 5.05 4.84 22.69
N GLN A 204 3.84 5.32 23.04
CA GLN A 204 3.66 6.39 24.02
C GLN A 204 4.22 6.02 25.40
N VAL A 205 3.97 4.79 25.85
CA VAL A 205 4.56 4.27 27.10
C VAL A 205 6.09 4.27 27.00
N ALA A 206 6.65 3.81 25.88
CA ALA A 206 8.10 3.81 25.69
C ALA A 206 8.70 5.21 25.70
N LEU A 207 8.07 6.16 25.00
CA LEU A 207 8.49 7.56 24.93
C LEU A 207 8.46 8.26 26.29
N ASN A 208 7.46 7.95 27.13
CA ASN A 208 7.37 8.47 28.49
C ASN A 208 8.56 8.02 29.37
N HIS A 209 9.00 6.76 29.22
CA HIS A 209 10.13 6.22 30.00
C HIS A 209 11.50 6.74 29.56
N VAL A 210 11.61 7.31 28.36
CA VAL A 210 12.85 7.90 27.83
C VAL A 210 12.84 9.44 27.86
N GLN A 211 11.86 10.08 28.51
CA GLN A 211 11.86 11.53 28.69
C GLN A 211 13.13 12.01 29.40
N GLY A 212 13.71 13.10 28.89
CA GLY A 212 14.97 13.64 29.40
C GLY A 212 16.21 12.79 29.13
N ARG A 213 16.09 11.69 28.37
CA ARG A 213 17.22 10.85 27.95
C ARG A 213 17.60 11.11 26.49
N LYS A 214 18.75 10.57 26.08
CA LYS A 214 19.16 10.56 24.67
C LYS A 214 18.19 9.69 23.87
N LYS A 215 17.76 10.18 22.71
CA LYS A 215 16.86 9.49 21.77
C LYS A 215 17.53 9.34 20.40
N LYS A 216 18.73 8.74 20.36
CA LYS A 216 19.44 8.57 19.08
C LYS A 216 19.00 7.33 18.35
N ARG A 217 19.06 6.18 19.01
CA ARG A 217 18.76 4.89 18.37
C ARG A 217 17.78 4.07 19.18
N ALA A 218 16.68 3.66 18.56
CA ALA A 218 15.76 2.67 19.12
C ALA A 218 15.78 1.37 18.29
N LEU A 219 15.55 0.25 18.97
CA LEU A 219 15.30 -1.05 18.35
C LEU A 219 13.91 -1.55 18.74
N ASN A 220 13.01 -1.70 17.79
CA ASN A 220 11.70 -2.31 17.99
C ASN A 220 11.71 -3.75 17.44
N ILE A 221 11.75 -4.74 18.34
CA ILE A 221 11.69 -6.16 18.02
C ILE A 221 10.22 -6.62 18.07
N GLY A 222 9.76 -7.32 17.03
CA GLY A 222 8.35 -7.68 16.87
C GLY A 222 7.51 -6.59 16.22
N CYS A 223 8.08 -5.83 15.27
CA CYS A 223 7.45 -4.64 14.74
C CYS A 223 6.18 -4.91 13.92
N LYS A 224 5.91 -6.16 13.52
CA LYS A 224 4.76 -6.54 12.68
C LYS A 224 4.71 -5.63 11.44
N THR A 225 3.60 -4.91 11.24
CA THR A 225 3.38 -3.99 10.11
C THR A 225 3.92 -2.57 10.35
N GLY A 226 4.49 -2.26 11.52
CA GLY A 226 5.41 -1.14 11.69
C GLY A 226 4.96 0.09 12.49
N ARG A 227 3.68 0.25 12.83
CA ARG A 227 3.15 1.43 13.54
C ARG A 227 3.99 1.90 14.73
N THR A 228 4.31 1.02 15.68
CA THR A 228 5.14 1.35 16.85
C THR A 228 6.49 1.97 16.45
N ALA A 229 7.11 1.48 15.37
CA ALA A 229 8.38 2.00 14.88
C ALA A 229 8.24 3.41 14.30
N PHE A 230 7.16 3.68 13.55
CA PHE A 230 6.88 5.03 13.03
C PHE A 230 6.60 6.02 14.15
N GLU A 231 5.86 5.62 15.19
CA GLU A 231 5.62 6.43 16.40
C GLU A 231 6.94 6.77 17.11
N LEU A 232 7.82 5.79 17.31
CA LEU A 232 9.15 6.03 17.88
C LEU A 232 10.02 6.92 16.98
N GLY A 233 9.93 6.75 15.65
CA GLY A 233 10.73 7.48 14.67
C GLY A 233 10.37 8.96 14.56
N VAL A 234 9.26 9.39 15.15
CA VAL A 234 8.93 10.81 15.32
C VAL A 234 9.90 11.49 16.30
N GLU A 235 10.37 10.76 17.31
CA GLU A 235 11.14 11.29 18.43
C GLU A 235 12.61 10.82 18.46
N PHE A 236 12.90 9.67 17.85
CA PHE A 236 14.25 9.11 17.75
C PHE A 236 14.91 9.48 16.42
N GLU A 237 16.22 9.77 16.46
CA GLU A 237 17.01 10.05 15.24
C GLU A 237 17.04 8.84 14.28
N SER A 238 16.96 7.61 14.81
CA SER A 238 16.90 6.38 14.03
C SER A 238 16.20 5.25 14.81
N VAL A 239 15.34 4.51 14.12
CA VAL A 239 14.63 3.34 14.64
C VAL A 239 14.91 2.15 13.73
N THR A 240 15.51 1.10 14.27
CA THR A 240 15.56 -0.21 13.61
C THR A 240 14.34 -1.02 14.06
N ALA A 241 13.50 -1.43 13.12
CA ALA A 241 12.30 -2.23 13.35
C ALA A 241 12.52 -3.63 12.80
N THR A 242 12.33 -4.66 13.61
CA THR A 242 12.57 -6.05 13.20
C THR A 242 11.41 -6.96 13.48
N ASP A 243 11.14 -7.87 12.56
CA ASP A 243 10.19 -8.98 12.74
C ASP A 243 10.77 -10.26 12.11
N PHE A 244 10.27 -11.41 12.55
CA PHE A 244 10.64 -12.69 11.95
C PHE A 244 10.02 -12.84 10.55
N SER A 245 8.82 -12.30 10.33
CA SER A 245 8.08 -12.40 9.08
C SER A 245 8.43 -11.28 8.10
N ALA A 246 9.07 -11.62 6.98
CA ALA A 246 9.29 -10.68 5.89
C ALA A 246 7.98 -10.13 5.30
N ARG A 247 6.88 -10.90 5.36
CA ARG A 247 5.57 -10.47 4.86
C ARG A 247 4.97 -9.34 5.68
N MET A 248 5.15 -9.39 7.01
CA MET A 248 4.74 -8.31 7.91
C MET A 248 5.56 -7.04 7.66
N ILE A 249 6.88 -7.21 7.56
CA ILE A 249 7.83 -6.13 7.34
C ILE A 249 7.54 -5.38 6.04
N ARG A 250 7.13 -6.10 4.99
CA ARG A 250 6.78 -5.50 3.70
C ARG A 250 5.80 -4.33 3.84
N ILE A 251 4.78 -4.45 4.70
CA ILE A 251 3.81 -3.36 4.93
C ILE A 251 4.48 -2.10 5.49
N GLY A 252 5.42 -2.28 6.43
CA GLY A 252 6.21 -1.17 6.97
C GLY A 252 7.13 -0.53 5.91
N VAL A 253 7.73 -1.35 5.05
CA VAL A 253 8.55 -0.88 3.92
C VAL A 253 7.70 -0.10 2.91
N ASP A 254 6.53 -0.62 2.54
CA ASP A 254 5.59 0.06 1.63
C ASP A 254 5.15 1.41 2.21
N LEU A 255 4.82 1.47 3.51
CA LEU A 255 4.49 2.72 4.19
C LEU A 255 5.66 3.72 4.19
N LYS A 256 6.90 3.24 4.38
CA LYS A 256 8.10 4.08 4.30
C LYS A 256 8.30 4.64 2.88
N GLU A 257 8.15 3.82 1.85
CA GLU A 257 8.45 4.20 0.45
C GLU A 257 7.33 5.03 -0.18
N LYS A 258 6.07 4.63 0.05
CA LYS A 258 4.88 5.22 -0.59
C LYS A 258 4.15 6.22 0.30
N GLY A 259 4.28 6.12 1.63
CA GLY A 259 3.53 6.92 2.60
C GLY A 259 2.16 6.35 2.95
N TYR A 260 1.72 5.29 2.28
CA TYR A 260 0.45 4.62 2.53
C TYR A 260 0.56 3.10 2.39
N THR A 261 -0.42 2.41 2.95
CA THR A 261 -0.70 0.98 2.71
C THR A 261 -2.18 0.78 2.47
N GLN A 262 -2.55 -0.36 1.90
CA GLN A 262 -3.92 -0.73 1.65
C GLN A 262 -4.13 -2.23 1.80
N TYR A 263 -5.25 -2.62 2.37
CA TYR A 263 -5.57 -4.00 2.70
C TYR A 263 -7.08 -4.25 2.65
N THR A 264 -7.45 -5.49 2.39
CA THR A 264 -8.85 -5.93 2.53
C THR A 264 -9.08 -6.45 3.93
N LEU A 265 -10.29 -6.27 4.46
CA LEU A 265 -10.71 -6.85 5.72
C LEU A 265 -11.97 -7.71 5.54
N PRO A 266 -11.99 -8.96 6.05
CA PRO A 266 -13.18 -9.80 5.96
C PRO A 266 -14.35 -9.19 6.75
N GLU A 267 -15.53 -9.12 6.14
CA GLU A 267 -16.75 -8.64 6.78
C GLU A 267 -17.69 -9.82 7.08
N GLU A 268 -18.04 -10.59 6.05
CA GLU A 268 -18.96 -11.73 6.12
C GLU A 268 -18.79 -12.66 4.90
N GLY A 269 -18.42 -13.92 5.12
CA GLY A 269 -18.23 -14.87 4.00
C GLY A 269 -17.17 -14.38 3.00
N GLU A 270 -17.55 -14.22 1.74
CA GLU A 270 -16.69 -13.67 0.67
C GLU A 270 -16.70 -12.13 0.63
N ILE A 271 -17.53 -11.47 1.44
CA ILE A 271 -17.63 -10.01 1.48
C ILE A 271 -16.45 -9.46 2.26
N VAL A 272 -15.72 -8.54 1.63
CA VAL A 272 -14.59 -7.80 2.21
C VAL A 272 -14.84 -6.30 2.12
N SER A 273 -14.24 -5.55 3.04
CA SER A 273 -14.12 -4.09 2.95
C SER A 273 -12.69 -3.70 2.54
N PHE A 274 -12.55 -2.59 1.84
CA PHE A 274 -11.28 -2.07 1.34
C PHE A 274 -10.81 -0.91 2.21
N HIS A 275 -9.57 -0.96 2.68
CA HIS A 275 -8.98 0.05 3.56
C HIS A 275 -7.69 0.58 2.97
N GLN A 276 -7.52 1.89 3.00
CA GLN A 276 -6.24 2.56 2.74
C GLN A 276 -5.89 3.40 3.98
N LYS A 277 -4.61 3.38 4.37
CA LYS A 277 -4.11 4.10 5.54
C LYS A 277 -2.86 4.86 5.20
N ASN A 278 -2.83 6.15 5.53
CA ASN A 278 -1.78 7.07 5.18
C ASN A 278 -1.02 7.56 6.43
N LEU A 279 0.31 7.60 6.38
CA LEU A 279 1.13 8.12 7.48
C LEU A 279 0.89 9.61 7.74
N GLN A 280 0.54 10.40 6.71
CA GLN A 280 0.26 11.82 6.85
C GLN A 280 -0.96 12.08 7.72
N GLU A 281 -2.03 11.33 7.53
CA GLU A 281 -3.27 11.42 8.33
C GLU A 281 -3.03 11.05 9.79
N LEU A 282 -2.08 10.14 10.04
CA LEU A 282 -1.66 9.73 11.37
C LEU A 282 -0.64 10.69 12.00
N GLY A 283 -0.17 11.71 11.28
CA GLY A 283 0.89 12.61 11.77
C GLY A 283 2.29 11.98 11.83
N LEU A 284 2.49 10.87 11.12
CA LEU A 284 3.70 10.03 11.16
C LEU A 284 4.56 10.13 9.89
N ASP A 285 4.12 10.81 8.84
CA ASP A 285 4.86 10.88 7.56
C ASP A 285 6.31 11.38 7.74
N ARG A 286 6.54 12.28 8.71
CA ARG A 286 7.88 12.80 9.04
C ARG A 286 8.86 11.76 9.57
N SER A 287 8.41 10.59 10.02
CA SER A 287 9.29 9.55 10.57
C SER A 287 9.78 8.53 9.54
N ARG A 288 9.31 8.61 8.27
CA ARG A 288 9.65 7.66 7.21
C ARG A 288 11.15 7.46 7.02
N GLU A 289 11.91 8.54 6.99
CA GLU A 289 13.37 8.50 6.83
C GLU A 289 14.12 7.98 8.07
N ASN A 290 13.49 8.06 9.24
CA ASN A 290 14.11 7.67 10.51
C ASN A 290 13.94 6.18 10.81
N VAL A 291 13.03 5.49 10.11
CA VAL A 291 12.72 4.07 10.37
C VAL A 291 13.37 3.17 9.32
N GLU A 292 14.00 2.09 9.76
CA GLU A 292 14.53 1.03 8.92
C GLU A 292 13.94 -0.31 9.33
N PHE A 293 13.39 -1.06 8.38
CA PHE A 293 12.83 -2.38 8.63
C PHE A 293 13.80 -3.49 8.23
N MET A 294 13.98 -4.49 9.10
CA MET A 294 14.88 -5.62 8.86
C MET A 294 14.28 -6.93 9.36
N GLN A 295 14.39 -8.00 8.58
CA GLN A 295 14.05 -9.33 9.09
C GLN A 295 15.09 -9.79 10.13
N ALA A 296 14.62 -10.22 11.30
CA ALA A 296 15.48 -10.78 12.35
C ALA A 296 14.77 -11.82 13.22
N ASP A 297 15.54 -12.80 13.69
CA ASP A 297 15.11 -13.78 14.69
C ASP A 297 15.62 -13.36 16.07
N ILE A 298 14.72 -13.07 17.01
CA ILE A 298 15.06 -12.69 18.39
C ILE A 298 15.96 -13.72 19.08
N SER A 299 15.82 -15.01 18.75
CA SER A 299 16.60 -16.12 19.32
C SER A 299 18.00 -16.22 18.68
N ASN A 300 18.22 -15.56 17.54
CA ASN A 300 19.48 -15.53 16.81
C ASN A 300 19.83 -14.14 16.26
N MET A 301 19.70 -13.12 17.10
CA MET A 301 19.97 -11.73 16.74
C MET A 301 21.45 -11.52 16.38
N LYS A 302 21.72 -11.03 15.17
CA LYS A 302 23.07 -10.70 14.68
C LYS A 302 23.76 -9.66 15.58
N ASN A 303 25.09 -9.65 15.59
CA ASN A 303 25.89 -8.71 16.41
C ASN A 303 25.79 -7.24 15.97
N LEU A 304 25.25 -6.98 14.77
CA LEU A 304 25.08 -5.62 14.24
C LEU A 304 24.07 -4.77 15.05
N PHE A 305 23.12 -5.40 15.74
CA PHE A 305 22.13 -4.70 16.56
C PHE A 305 22.76 -4.31 17.90
N THR A 306 23.44 -3.17 17.94
CA THR A 306 24.08 -2.59 19.14
C THR A 306 24.04 -1.05 19.11
N GLY A 307 24.27 -0.44 20.27
CA GLY A 307 24.35 1.02 20.44
C GLY A 307 22.99 1.71 20.56
N TYR A 308 21.98 1.01 21.09
CA TYR A 308 20.63 1.55 21.25
C TYR A 308 20.44 2.26 22.59
N ASP A 309 19.65 3.33 22.58
CA ASP A 309 19.18 4.02 23.79
C ASP A 309 17.85 3.43 24.30
N LEU A 310 17.10 2.78 23.40
CA LEU A 310 15.86 2.06 23.70
C LEU A 310 15.83 0.72 22.95
N ILE A 311 15.50 -0.37 23.65
CA ILE A 311 15.06 -1.63 23.03
C ILE A 311 13.64 -1.90 23.51
N LEU A 312 12.71 -2.03 22.57
CA LEU A 312 11.33 -2.41 22.81
C LEU A 312 11.07 -3.78 22.18
N VAL A 313 10.76 -4.76 23.02
CA VAL A 313 10.32 -6.10 22.60
C VAL A 313 8.80 -6.14 22.64
N ASP A 314 8.16 -6.29 21.49
CA ASP A 314 6.71 -6.40 21.32
C ASP A 314 6.32 -7.84 21.02
N THR A 315 5.77 -8.53 22.03
CA THR A 315 5.05 -9.82 21.89
C THR A 315 5.83 -10.86 21.06
N SER A 316 7.14 -10.88 21.26
CA SER A 316 8.12 -11.68 20.50
C SER A 316 8.88 -12.67 21.36
N LEU A 317 8.83 -12.51 22.68
CA LEU A 317 9.60 -13.33 23.61
C LEU A 317 8.98 -14.73 23.74
N GLU A 318 7.66 -14.79 23.82
CA GLU A 318 6.83 -15.99 23.81
C GLU A 318 6.91 -16.78 22.49
N LYS A 319 7.35 -16.12 21.40
CA LYS A 319 7.57 -16.72 20.07
C LYS A 319 9.01 -17.19 19.85
N ALA A 320 9.91 -16.90 20.77
CA ALA A 320 11.32 -17.26 20.68
C ALA A 320 11.54 -18.70 21.14
N TYR A 321 12.18 -19.54 20.33
CA TYR A 321 12.50 -20.91 20.74
C TYR A 321 13.53 -20.97 21.88
N ASN A 322 14.32 -19.91 22.07
CA ASN A 322 15.21 -19.76 23.23
C ASN A 322 15.21 -18.30 23.72
N PRO A 323 14.18 -17.90 24.50
CA PRO A 323 14.03 -16.51 24.95
C PRO A 323 15.13 -16.09 25.93
N LYS A 324 15.62 -17.04 26.75
CA LYS A 324 16.67 -16.78 27.73
C LYS A 324 17.98 -16.30 27.08
N LYS A 325 18.36 -16.88 25.93
CA LYS A 325 19.57 -16.46 25.20
C LYS A 325 19.55 -14.98 24.80
N PHE A 326 18.39 -14.46 24.40
CA PHE A 326 18.22 -13.03 24.14
C PHE A 326 18.38 -12.22 25.42
N LEU A 327 17.68 -12.59 26.48
CA LEU A 327 17.70 -11.88 27.77
C LEU A 327 19.10 -11.85 28.41
N ASP A 328 19.85 -12.94 28.32
CA ASP A 328 21.23 -13.04 28.84
C ASP A 328 22.17 -12.06 28.11
N SER A 329 21.87 -11.64 26.88
CA SER A 329 22.78 -10.86 26.03
C SER A 329 22.29 -9.46 25.66
N VAL A 330 21.02 -9.12 25.92
CA VAL A 330 20.39 -7.87 25.49
C VAL A 330 21.09 -6.62 26.04
N HIS A 331 21.72 -6.70 27.22
CA HIS A 331 22.49 -5.59 27.80
C HIS A 331 23.65 -5.13 26.91
N ASN A 332 24.25 -6.02 26.11
CA ASN A 332 25.34 -5.69 25.18
C ASN A 332 24.87 -4.91 23.94
N ARG A 333 23.55 -4.78 23.77
CA ARG A 333 22.94 -4.06 22.65
C ARG A 333 22.53 -2.63 23.04
N LEU A 334 22.49 -2.34 24.33
CA LEU A 334 22.12 -1.04 24.89
C LEU A 334 23.37 -0.22 25.24
N ASN A 335 23.26 1.09 25.05
CA ASN A 335 24.17 2.05 25.66
C ASN A 335 23.98 2.08 27.18
N ALA A 336 25.00 2.52 27.91
CA ALA A 336 24.88 2.74 29.35
C ALA A 336 23.75 3.75 29.65
N GLY A 337 22.81 3.35 30.51
CA GLY A 337 21.61 4.15 30.83
C GLY A 337 20.46 4.02 29.82
N GLY A 338 20.61 3.16 28.81
CA GLY A 338 19.53 2.80 27.88
C GLY A 338 18.40 2.05 28.57
N ILE A 339 17.24 2.01 27.92
CA ILE A 339 16.01 1.43 28.44
C ILE A 339 15.66 0.15 27.68
N LEU A 340 15.30 -0.90 28.41
CA LEU A 340 14.68 -2.12 27.89
C LEU A 340 13.22 -2.15 28.31
N ILE A 341 12.31 -2.29 27.34
CA ILE A 341 10.88 -2.49 27.56
C ILE A 341 10.49 -3.83 26.93
N ILE A 342 9.75 -4.65 27.67
CA ILE A 342 9.26 -5.94 27.22
C ILE A 342 7.74 -5.93 27.38
N ALA A 343 7.03 -5.89 26.25
CA ALA A 343 5.62 -6.22 26.16
C ALA A 343 5.49 -7.71 25.83
N SER A 344 4.68 -8.41 26.60
CA SER A 344 4.51 -9.87 26.51
C SER A 344 3.11 -10.23 26.98
N ASN A 345 2.46 -11.14 26.29
CA ASN A 345 1.16 -11.68 26.70
C ASN A 345 1.28 -12.93 27.61
N TYR A 346 2.51 -13.40 27.85
CA TYR A 346 2.83 -14.62 28.61
C TYR A 346 2.21 -15.92 28.06
N ASP A 347 1.74 -15.91 26.81
CA ASP A 347 1.10 -17.02 26.12
C ASP A 347 2.16 -18.02 25.62
N TRP A 348 2.82 -18.69 26.56
CA TRP A 348 3.78 -19.73 26.26
C TRP A 348 3.07 -20.95 25.68
N LYS A 349 3.46 -21.34 24.47
CA LYS A 349 2.91 -22.50 23.80
C LYS A 349 4.01 -23.39 23.21
N ASN A 350 3.79 -24.70 23.28
CA ASN A 350 4.77 -25.70 22.86
C ASN A 350 5.00 -25.73 21.33
N GLU A 351 4.14 -25.11 20.51
CA GLU A 351 4.33 -25.06 19.06
C GLU A 351 5.51 -24.16 18.65
N ARG A 352 5.98 -23.28 19.54
CA ARG A 352 7.07 -22.32 19.27
C ARG A 352 8.24 -22.43 20.23
N THR A 353 7.96 -22.72 21.50
CA THR A 353 8.95 -22.71 22.56
C THR A 353 8.84 -24.00 23.34
N ASP A 354 9.89 -24.82 23.30
CA ASP A 354 9.94 -26.08 24.05
C ASP A 354 9.72 -25.81 25.54
N ARG A 355 9.06 -26.77 26.22
CA ARG A 355 8.55 -26.57 27.58
C ARG A 355 9.62 -26.19 28.60
N ASP A 356 10.83 -26.69 28.41
CA ASP A 356 12.02 -26.46 29.23
C ASP A 356 12.65 -25.07 28.98
N GLN A 357 12.29 -24.40 27.87
CA GLN A 357 12.71 -23.04 27.54
C GLN A 357 11.72 -21.96 28.01
N TRP A 358 10.55 -22.35 28.56
CA TRP A 358 9.57 -21.40 29.07
C TRP A 358 10.12 -20.58 30.24
N LEU A 359 9.82 -19.28 30.26
CA LEU A 359 10.22 -18.41 31.37
C LEU A 359 9.22 -18.39 32.52
N GLY A 360 8.01 -18.91 32.35
CA GLY A 360 6.99 -18.93 33.40
C GLY A 360 5.77 -19.76 33.03
N GLY A 361 4.74 -19.70 33.86
CA GLY A 361 3.51 -20.48 33.65
C GLY A 361 3.68 -21.96 34.03
N PHE A 362 4.53 -22.26 35.02
CA PHE A 362 4.70 -23.59 35.61
C PHE A 362 4.79 -23.50 37.13
N LYS A 363 4.81 -24.67 37.77
CA LYS A 363 5.09 -24.81 39.19
C LYS A 363 6.44 -25.46 39.44
N VAL A 364 7.17 -24.95 40.42
CA VAL A 364 8.40 -25.54 40.96
C VAL A 364 8.18 -25.81 42.44
N ASN A 365 8.29 -27.07 42.88
CA ASN A 365 8.06 -27.48 44.27
C ASN A 365 6.70 -27.03 44.84
N GLY A 366 5.67 -26.94 44.01
CA GLY A 366 4.32 -26.51 44.39
C GLY A 366 4.06 -25.00 44.29
N GLU A 367 5.11 -24.19 44.20
CA GLU A 367 5.03 -22.73 44.04
C GLU A 367 4.90 -22.33 42.57
N ASN A 368 4.12 -21.29 42.29
CA ASN A 368 3.99 -20.76 40.94
C ASN A 368 5.28 -20.03 40.53
N THR A 369 5.76 -20.31 39.33
CA THR A 369 6.84 -19.53 38.68
C THR A 369 6.23 -18.71 37.56
N THR A 370 6.20 -17.39 37.73
CA THR A 370 5.66 -16.47 36.73
C THR A 370 6.75 -16.01 35.76
N THR A 371 6.34 -15.57 34.56
CA THR A 371 7.29 -15.02 33.59
C THR A 371 7.99 -13.78 34.15
N LEU A 372 7.28 -12.96 34.94
CA LEU A 372 7.81 -11.76 35.56
C LEU A 372 8.94 -12.08 36.55
N ASP A 373 8.78 -13.12 37.38
CA ASP A 373 9.82 -13.53 38.34
C ASP A 373 11.12 -13.93 37.60
N SER A 374 10.99 -14.68 36.52
CA SER A 374 12.13 -15.09 35.70
C SER A 374 12.78 -13.92 34.97
N LEU A 375 11.99 -12.97 34.44
CA LEU A 375 12.52 -11.76 33.84
C LEU A 375 13.33 -10.95 34.86
N GLN A 376 12.79 -10.74 36.06
CA GLN A 376 13.49 -10.03 37.14
C GLN A 376 14.79 -10.74 37.53
N SER A 377 14.75 -12.07 37.69
CA SER A 377 15.93 -12.86 38.02
C SER A 377 17.03 -12.75 36.96
N ILE A 378 16.68 -13.01 35.69
CA ILE A 378 17.62 -13.03 34.56
C ILE A 378 18.22 -11.64 34.28
N LEU A 379 17.41 -10.58 34.39
CA LEU A 379 17.82 -9.22 34.03
C LEU A 379 18.51 -8.47 35.18
N SER A 380 18.26 -8.84 36.44
CA SER A 380 18.81 -8.16 37.63
C SER A 380 20.34 -7.95 37.65
N PRO A 381 21.20 -8.80 37.05
CA PRO A 381 22.64 -8.55 37.05
C PRO A 381 23.06 -7.30 36.26
N HIS A 382 22.24 -6.88 35.27
CA HIS A 382 22.58 -5.78 34.35
C HIS A 382 21.53 -4.66 34.32
N PHE A 383 20.33 -4.90 34.84
CA PHE A 383 19.21 -3.96 34.78
C PHE A 383 18.65 -3.66 36.17
N LYS A 384 18.21 -2.41 36.33
CA LYS A 384 17.38 -1.98 37.45
C LYS A 384 15.98 -1.71 36.93
N GLN A 385 14.97 -2.37 37.51
CA GLN A 385 13.57 -2.07 37.20
C GLN A 385 13.25 -0.63 37.62
N ILE A 386 12.69 0.16 36.70
CA ILE A 386 12.40 1.58 36.92
C ILE A 386 10.90 1.89 37.09
N ASP A 387 10.02 0.98 36.67
CA ASP A 387 8.58 1.08 36.90
C ASP A 387 7.94 -0.31 37.07
N LYS A 388 6.72 -0.36 37.60
CA LYS A 388 5.92 -1.57 37.73
C LYS A 388 5.35 -1.99 36.38
N PRO A 389 5.01 -3.28 36.19
CA PRO A 389 4.30 -3.73 34.99
C PRO A 389 2.98 -2.95 34.80
N LEU A 390 2.65 -2.68 33.54
CA LEU A 390 1.44 -1.99 33.11
C LEU A 390 0.66 -2.92 32.18
N ASP A 391 -0.64 -3.02 32.39
CA ASP A 391 -1.51 -3.77 31.48
C ASP A 391 -1.93 -2.87 30.30
N ILE A 392 -1.65 -3.33 29.09
CA ILE A 392 -2.05 -2.67 27.84
C ILE A 392 -2.95 -3.64 27.07
N GLN A 393 -4.18 -3.22 26.80
CA GLN A 393 -5.15 -4.02 26.04
C GLN A 393 -4.83 -3.95 24.54
N GLN A 394 -5.14 -5.03 23.82
CA GLN A 394 -5.05 -5.08 22.36
C GLN A 394 -6.34 -5.70 21.82
N VAL A 395 -6.82 -5.21 20.68
CA VAL A 395 -8.00 -5.78 20.00
C VAL A 395 -7.59 -6.20 18.60
N LEU A 396 -7.64 -7.50 18.31
CA LEU A 396 -7.41 -8.04 16.98
C LEU A 396 -8.75 -8.35 16.32
N ARG A 397 -9.16 -7.54 15.33
CA ARG A 397 -10.40 -7.79 14.58
C ARG A 397 -10.19 -8.90 13.54
N LYS A 398 -11.02 -9.95 13.63
CA LYS A 398 -11.04 -11.07 12.66
C LYS A 398 -12.03 -10.82 11.52
N HIS A 399 -13.25 -10.43 11.85
CA HIS A 399 -14.27 -9.99 10.90
C HIS A 399 -15.26 -9.06 11.60
N ARG A 400 -16.31 -8.58 10.91
CA ARG A 400 -17.25 -7.55 11.42
C ARG A 400 -17.73 -7.73 12.86
N ARG A 401 -17.94 -8.99 13.27
CA ARG A 401 -18.53 -9.37 14.55
C ARG A 401 -17.63 -10.29 15.41
N SER A 402 -16.36 -10.44 15.07
CA SER A 402 -15.43 -11.33 15.79
C SER A 402 -14.10 -10.65 16.03
N TYR A 403 -13.67 -10.69 17.28
CA TYR A 403 -12.50 -9.99 17.80
C TYR A 403 -11.80 -10.92 18.80
N ASP A 404 -10.47 -10.94 18.79
CA ASP A 404 -9.69 -11.39 19.93
C ASP A 404 -9.36 -10.14 20.76
N HIS A 405 -9.93 -10.05 21.96
CA HIS A 405 -9.75 -8.95 22.90
C HIS A 405 -9.27 -9.48 24.25
#